data_AF-A0A928SWK6-F1
#
_entry.id   AF-A0A928SWK6-F1
#
_cell.length_a   1.000
_cell.length_b   1.000
_cell.length_c   1.000
_cell.angle_alpha   90.00
_cell.angle_beta   90.00
_cell.angle_gamma   90.00
#
_symmetry.space_group_name_H-M   'P 1'
#
loop_
_entity.id
_entity.type
_entity.pdbx_description
1 polymer ?
#
loop_
_entity_poly.entity_id
_entity_poly.type
_entity_poly.pdbx_seq_one_letter_code
_entity_poly.pdbx_strand_id
1 'polypeptide(L)'
;MTPILGELALVGNDVVDLGDPDNRESFARPGYVERVCTLAERRVLEAAQDPERLFWCFFAAKEAAYKLLVKLGEEPGLSHKRIEVAGDLGSSRYDDREIALRVGHAEGWVHALASVGPADPRFEVSELGEHARASAAGRELLCRMAAEVLGVSGAELSVERRPSPASYDGFEPPRLCDRGVPTGLDVSLSHDGRYVAAALAGRRG
;
A
#
# COMPACT_ATOMS: atom_id res chain seq x y z
N MET A 1 2.13 -14.79 -24.51
CA MET A 1 0.68 -14.88 -24.24
C MET A 1 0.35 -13.79 -23.25
N THR A 2 -0.36 -12.73 -23.69
CA THR A 2 -0.82 -11.66 -22.79
C THR A 2 -1.89 -12.26 -21.88
N PRO A 3 -1.77 -12.18 -20.54
CA PRO A 3 -2.82 -12.67 -19.66
C PRO A 3 -4.13 -11.94 -19.99
N ILE A 4 -5.23 -12.66 -20.01
CA ILE A 4 -6.55 -12.06 -20.14
C ILE A 4 -6.76 -11.21 -18.87
N LEU A 5 -6.98 -9.90 -19.03
CA LEU A 5 -7.16 -8.92 -17.95
C LEU A 5 -8.21 -9.31 -16.89
N GLY A 6 -9.07 -10.30 -17.16
CA GLY A 6 -10.07 -10.83 -16.22
C GLY A 6 -9.53 -11.75 -15.12
N GLU A 7 -8.25 -12.15 -15.16
CA GLU A 7 -7.62 -13.00 -14.12
C GLU A 7 -6.60 -12.26 -13.25
N LEU A 8 -6.31 -10.99 -13.55
CA LEU A 8 -5.30 -10.22 -12.84
C LEU A 8 -5.83 -9.80 -11.46
N ALA A 9 -5.13 -10.18 -10.40
CA ALA A 9 -5.38 -9.68 -9.05
C ALA A 9 -4.16 -8.88 -8.60
N LEU A 10 -4.35 -7.57 -8.38
CA LEU A 10 -3.27 -6.67 -7.97
C LEU A 10 -3.63 -5.95 -6.67
N VAL A 11 -2.59 -5.62 -5.90
CA VAL A 11 -2.66 -4.91 -4.63
C VAL A 11 -1.63 -3.79 -4.54
N GLY A 12 -2.03 -2.70 -3.89
CA GLY A 12 -1.12 -1.72 -3.32
C GLY A 12 -1.48 -1.53 -1.84
N ASN A 13 -0.51 -1.29 -0.99
CA ASN A 13 -0.76 -1.02 0.43
C ASN A 13 0.07 0.13 0.95
N ASP A 14 -0.38 0.74 2.04
CA ASP A 14 0.41 1.69 2.78
C ASP A 14 0.11 1.64 4.28
N VAL A 15 1.09 1.95 5.12
CA VAL A 15 0.97 1.99 6.57
C VAL A 15 1.58 3.29 7.07
N VAL A 16 0.96 3.90 8.08
CA VAL A 16 1.43 5.13 8.71
C VAL A 16 1.45 4.94 10.23
N ASP A 17 2.58 5.28 10.87
CA ASP A 17 2.76 5.31 12.33
C ASP A 17 2.21 6.63 12.89
N LEU A 18 1.11 6.55 13.63
CA LEU A 18 0.48 7.72 14.28
C LEU A 18 1.29 8.22 15.50
N GLY A 19 2.25 7.41 15.95
CA GLY A 19 3.20 7.76 17.00
C GLY A 19 4.46 8.45 16.49
N ASP A 20 4.70 8.48 15.17
CA ASP A 20 5.91 9.07 14.60
C ASP A 20 5.86 10.61 14.71
N PRO A 21 6.86 11.25 15.36
CA PRO A 21 6.97 12.70 15.42
C PRO A 21 6.96 13.37 14.04
N ASP A 22 7.59 12.78 13.03
CA ASP A 22 7.71 13.38 11.70
C ASP A 22 6.34 13.49 11.00
N ASN A 23 5.45 12.52 11.26
CA ASN A 23 4.08 12.56 10.79
C ASN A 23 3.31 13.68 11.50
N ARG A 24 3.39 13.76 12.83
CA ARG A 24 2.73 14.84 13.58
C ARG A 24 3.17 16.22 13.13
N GLU A 25 4.47 16.40 12.94
CA GLU A 25 5.05 17.64 12.42
C GLU A 25 4.60 17.94 10.99
N SER A 26 4.49 16.92 10.15
CA SER A 26 4.00 17.04 8.78
C SER A 26 2.55 17.50 8.74
N PHE A 27 1.66 16.89 9.54
CA PHE A 27 0.25 17.27 9.62
C PHE A 27 0.07 18.72 10.11
N ALA A 28 0.88 19.14 11.09
CA ALA A 28 0.85 20.50 11.62
C ALA A 28 1.43 21.56 10.65
N ARG A 29 2.16 21.15 9.61
CA ARG A 29 2.82 22.08 8.68
C ARG A 29 1.78 22.80 7.81
N PRO A 30 1.81 24.15 7.74
CA PRO A 30 0.91 24.92 6.89
C PRO A 30 0.97 24.47 5.42
N GLY A 31 -0.19 24.24 4.80
CA GLY A 31 -0.29 23.83 3.40
C GLY A 31 -0.13 22.32 3.16
N TYR A 32 0.22 21.52 4.18
CA TYR A 32 0.44 20.08 4.00
C TYR A 32 -0.86 19.35 3.67
N VAL A 33 -1.92 19.59 4.46
CA VAL A 33 -3.26 19.04 4.21
C VAL A 33 -3.77 19.49 2.85
N GLU A 34 -3.60 20.77 2.50
CA GLU A 34 -4.02 21.31 1.21
C GLU A 34 -3.25 20.72 0.04
N ARG A 35 -2.04 20.21 0.23
CA ARG A 35 -1.25 19.57 -0.82
C ARG A 35 -1.72 18.14 -1.07
N VAL A 36 -2.09 17.42 -0.01
CA VAL A 36 -2.50 16.02 -0.08
C VAL A 36 -3.98 15.86 -0.44
N CYS A 37 -4.84 16.66 0.21
CA CYS A 37 -6.28 16.52 0.14
C CYS A 37 -6.93 17.42 -0.91
N THR A 38 -7.99 16.91 -1.53
CA THR A 38 -8.90 17.69 -2.37
C THR A 38 -9.81 18.58 -1.53
N LEU A 39 -10.56 19.47 -2.17
CA LEU A 39 -11.58 20.27 -1.48
C LEU A 39 -12.68 19.39 -0.86
N ALA A 40 -13.03 18.27 -1.49
CA ALA A 40 -14.05 17.36 -0.95
C ALA A 40 -13.55 16.66 0.31
N GLU A 41 -12.34 16.10 0.27
CA GLU A 41 -11.71 15.42 1.41
C GLU A 41 -11.50 16.38 2.60
N ARG A 42 -11.10 17.64 2.34
CA ARG A 42 -10.97 18.65 3.39
C ARG A 42 -12.28 18.96 4.12
N ARG A 43 -13.40 19.00 3.42
CA ARG A 43 -14.71 19.17 4.06
C ARG A 43 -15.06 17.99 4.98
N VAL A 44 -14.66 16.78 4.60
CA VAL A 44 -14.83 15.60 5.47
C VAL A 44 -13.92 15.71 6.70
N LEU A 45 -12.66 16.14 6.52
CA LEU A 45 -11.72 16.37 7.63
C LEU A 45 -12.23 17.42 8.62
N GLU A 46 -12.74 18.55 8.13
CA GLU A 46 -13.28 19.63 8.96
C GLU A 46 -14.47 19.20 9.83
N ALA A 47 -15.23 18.18 9.38
CA ALA A 47 -16.37 17.63 10.12
C ALA A 47 -16.00 16.43 11.01
N ALA A 48 -14.75 15.96 10.98
CA ALA A 48 -14.34 14.75 11.67
C ALA A 48 -14.08 14.99 13.17
N GLN A 49 -14.36 13.97 13.98
CA GLN A 49 -14.03 13.99 15.41
C GLN A 49 -12.51 13.92 15.66
N ASP A 50 -11.80 13.19 14.81
CA ASP A 50 -10.33 13.05 14.83
C ASP A 50 -9.77 13.36 13.43
N PRO A 51 -9.60 14.66 13.09
CA PRO A 51 -9.16 15.07 11.75
C PRO A 51 -7.74 14.58 11.40
N GLU A 52 -6.85 14.47 12.38
CA GLU A 52 -5.47 14.01 12.14
C GLU A 52 -5.47 12.53 11.73
N ARG A 53 -6.16 11.67 12.48
CA ARG A 53 -6.27 10.26 12.11
C ARG A 53 -6.94 10.08 10.75
N LEU A 54 -8.03 10.80 10.49
CA LEU A 54 -8.71 10.71 9.20
C LEU A 54 -7.83 11.21 8.05
N PHE A 55 -7.01 12.24 8.29
CA PHE A 55 -6.03 12.71 7.31
C PHE A 55 -5.05 11.59 6.96
N TRP A 56 -4.52 10.88 7.95
CA TRP A 56 -3.62 9.75 7.71
C TRP A 56 -4.31 8.57 7.02
N CYS A 57 -5.61 8.34 7.26
CA CYS A 57 -6.38 7.38 6.47
C CYS A 57 -6.44 7.79 4.99
N PHE A 58 -6.71 9.06 4.68
CA PHE A 58 -6.69 9.54 3.29
C PHE A 58 -5.31 9.44 2.66
N PHE A 59 -4.25 9.78 3.42
CA PHE A 59 -2.87 9.68 2.96
C PHE A 59 -2.53 8.23 2.60
N ALA A 60 -2.70 7.29 3.53
CA ALA A 60 -2.42 5.88 3.32
C ALA A 60 -3.24 5.31 2.14
N ALA A 61 -4.51 5.69 2.02
CA ALA A 61 -5.36 5.27 0.90
C ALA A 61 -4.84 5.73 -0.46
N LYS A 62 -4.36 6.98 -0.56
CA LYS A 62 -3.76 7.52 -1.78
C LYS A 62 -2.45 6.82 -2.14
N GLU A 63 -1.58 6.58 -1.16
CA GLU A 63 -0.32 5.86 -1.37
C GLU A 63 -0.54 4.39 -1.77
N ALA A 64 -1.52 3.72 -1.15
CA ALA A 64 -1.93 2.37 -1.54
C ALA A 64 -2.44 2.34 -2.99
N ALA A 65 -3.33 3.27 -3.36
CA ALA A 65 -3.84 3.40 -4.72
C ALA A 65 -2.74 3.77 -5.73
N TYR A 66 -1.80 4.64 -5.35
CA TYR A 66 -0.63 4.99 -6.18
C TYR A 66 0.18 3.74 -6.55
N LYS A 67 0.55 2.91 -5.56
CA LYS A 67 1.31 1.67 -5.80
C LYS A 67 0.56 0.70 -6.71
N LEU A 68 -0.76 0.61 -6.58
CA LEU A 68 -1.61 -0.20 -7.45
C LEU A 68 -1.63 0.36 -8.89
N LEU A 69 -1.81 1.67 -9.05
CA LEU A 69 -1.85 2.35 -10.34
C LEU A 69 -0.54 2.19 -11.12
N VAL A 70 0.61 2.30 -10.44
CA VAL A 70 1.93 2.03 -11.05
C VAL A 70 2.01 0.61 -11.63
N LYS A 71 1.44 -0.39 -10.95
CA LYS A 71 1.39 -1.78 -11.46
C LYS A 71 0.45 -1.95 -12.64
N LEU A 72 -0.58 -1.12 -12.75
CA LEU A 72 -1.47 -1.05 -13.89
C LEU A 72 -0.86 -0.31 -15.09
N GLY A 73 0.37 0.20 -14.97
CA GLY A 73 1.07 0.95 -16.01
C GLY A 73 0.63 2.42 -16.10
N GLU A 74 -0.07 2.91 -15.08
CA GLU A 74 -0.49 4.31 -14.99
C GLU A 74 0.67 5.17 -14.45
N GLU A 75 0.64 6.47 -14.76
CA GLU A 75 1.61 7.45 -14.25
C GLU A 75 0.89 8.55 -13.45
N PRO A 76 0.50 8.29 -12.18
CA PRO A 76 -0.19 9.29 -11.37
C PRO A 76 0.66 10.53 -11.10
N GLY A 77 1.99 10.42 -11.21
CA GLY A 77 2.93 11.46 -10.82
C GLY A 77 2.95 11.67 -9.31
N LEU A 78 3.56 12.77 -8.86
CA LEU A 78 3.75 13.07 -7.43
C LEU A 78 2.58 13.87 -6.80
N SER A 79 1.44 13.97 -7.49
CA SER A 79 0.30 14.75 -7.02
C SER A 79 -0.75 13.84 -6.37
N HIS A 80 -0.75 13.80 -5.03
CA HIS A 80 -1.74 13.10 -4.21
C HIS A 80 -3.19 13.43 -4.57
N LYS A 81 -3.45 14.65 -5.09
CA LYS A 81 -4.80 15.10 -5.47
C LYS A 81 -5.36 14.42 -6.71
N ARG A 82 -4.52 13.81 -7.54
CA ARG A 82 -5.01 13.08 -8.72
C ARG A 82 -5.74 11.78 -8.33
N ILE A 83 -5.52 11.32 -7.10
CA ILE A 83 -6.21 10.17 -6.52
C ILE A 83 -7.20 10.72 -5.50
N GLU A 84 -8.48 10.67 -5.80
CA GLU A 84 -9.55 11.16 -4.92
C GLU A 84 -10.09 10.01 -4.09
N VAL A 85 -10.13 10.14 -2.77
CA VAL A 85 -10.66 9.11 -1.86
C VAL A 85 -12.09 9.45 -1.46
N ALA A 86 -12.98 8.46 -1.53
CA ALA A 86 -14.34 8.62 -1.05
C ALA A 86 -14.37 8.88 0.46
N GLY A 87 -15.34 9.68 0.92
CA GLY A 87 -15.42 10.08 2.34
C GLY A 87 -15.68 8.92 3.30
N ASP A 88 -16.19 7.79 2.81
CA ASP A 88 -16.38 6.55 3.56
C ASP A 88 -15.15 5.63 3.55
N LEU A 89 -14.08 6.03 2.86
CA LEU A 89 -12.83 5.28 2.68
C LEU A 89 -12.99 3.93 1.96
N GLY A 90 -14.13 3.68 1.30
CA GLY A 90 -14.43 2.43 0.62
C GLY A 90 -13.86 2.34 -0.80
N SER A 91 -13.59 3.48 -1.43
CA SER A 91 -12.99 3.53 -2.75
C SER A 91 -12.13 4.78 -2.96
N SER A 92 -11.29 4.71 -3.99
CA SER A 92 -10.60 5.87 -4.56
C SER A 92 -10.84 5.94 -6.06
N ARG A 93 -10.62 7.11 -6.64
CA ARG A 93 -10.79 7.38 -8.06
C ARG A 93 -9.54 8.04 -8.62
N TYR A 94 -9.08 7.54 -9.75
CA TYR A 94 -8.03 8.15 -10.57
C TYR A 94 -8.55 8.24 -12.01
N ASP A 95 -8.72 9.46 -12.50
CA ASP A 95 -9.45 9.76 -13.73
C ASP A 95 -10.84 9.08 -13.73
N ASP A 96 -11.12 8.19 -14.69
CA ASP A 96 -12.39 7.45 -14.79
C ASP A 96 -12.36 6.07 -14.09
N ARG A 97 -11.24 5.73 -13.43
CA ARG A 97 -11.04 4.43 -12.79
C ARG A 97 -11.38 4.51 -11.31
N GLU A 98 -12.31 3.67 -10.88
CA GLU A 98 -12.55 3.39 -9.46
C GLU A 98 -11.68 2.21 -8.98
N ILE A 99 -11.14 2.36 -7.78
CA ILE A 99 -10.27 1.40 -7.10
C ILE A 99 -10.87 1.10 -5.73
N ALA A 100 -11.12 -0.17 -5.44
CA ALA A 100 -11.63 -0.61 -4.15
C ALA A 100 -10.57 -0.42 -3.06
N LEU A 101 -11.00 0.10 -1.91
CA LEU A 101 -10.17 0.30 -0.73
C LEU A 101 -10.66 -0.53 0.46
N ARG A 102 -9.71 -0.94 1.30
CA ARG A 102 -9.95 -1.34 2.68
C ARG A 102 -9.00 -0.56 3.58
N VAL A 103 -9.53 0.20 4.52
CA VAL A 103 -8.74 0.97 5.48
C VAL A 103 -8.95 0.38 6.87
N GLY A 104 -7.85 -0.02 7.51
CA GLY A 104 -7.81 -0.48 8.89
C GLY A 104 -7.04 0.50 9.77
N HIS A 105 -7.35 0.52 11.06
CA HIS A 105 -6.63 1.36 12.01
C HIS A 105 -6.59 0.73 13.40
N ALA A 106 -5.53 1.01 14.13
CA ALA A 106 -5.36 0.70 15.54
C ALA A 106 -4.93 1.98 16.29
N GLU A 107 -4.64 1.87 17.59
CA GLU A 107 -4.17 3.03 18.37
C GLU A 107 -2.90 3.66 17.76
N GLY A 108 -1.95 2.83 17.32
CA GLY A 108 -0.64 3.28 16.84
C GLY A 108 -0.47 3.42 15.33
N TRP A 109 -1.39 2.92 14.50
CA TRP A 109 -1.21 2.92 13.05
C TRP A 109 -2.53 3.07 12.28
N VAL A 110 -2.41 3.56 11.04
CA VAL A 110 -3.42 3.37 9.99
C VAL A 110 -2.81 2.58 8.84
N HIS A 111 -3.61 1.75 8.19
CA HIS A 111 -3.21 0.96 7.04
C HIS A 111 -4.30 1.04 5.97
N ALA A 112 -3.88 1.15 4.72
CA ALA A 112 -4.78 1.09 3.59
C ALA A 112 -4.34 0.01 2.61
N LEU A 113 -5.34 -0.61 1.98
CA LEU A 113 -5.19 -1.60 0.94
C LEU A 113 -6.03 -1.18 -0.26
N ALA A 114 -5.38 -0.99 -1.40
CA ALA A 114 -6.01 -0.79 -2.69
C ALA A 114 -5.93 -2.10 -3.49
N SER A 115 -7.01 -2.46 -4.18
CA SER A 115 -7.02 -3.71 -4.95
C SER A 115 -7.90 -3.67 -6.19
N VAL A 116 -7.55 -4.49 -7.17
CA VAL A 116 -8.38 -4.83 -8.33
C VAL A 116 -8.32 -6.34 -8.59
N GLY A 117 -9.38 -6.86 -9.21
CA GLY A 117 -9.48 -8.26 -9.58
C GLY A 117 -10.33 -9.10 -8.62
N PRO A 118 -10.50 -10.40 -8.91
CA PRO A 118 -11.46 -11.26 -8.21
C PRO A 118 -10.91 -11.93 -6.95
N ALA A 119 -9.62 -11.80 -6.64
CA ALA A 119 -9.04 -12.39 -5.43
C ALA A 119 -9.32 -11.49 -4.22
N ASP A 120 -9.59 -12.08 -3.06
CA ASP A 120 -9.61 -11.33 -1.81
C ASP A 120 -8.16 -11.15 -1.30
N PRO A 121 -7.64 -9.92 -1.27
CA PRO A 121 -6.26 -9.71 -0.87
C PRO A 121 -6.04 -9.93 0.63
N ARG A 122 -4.88 -10.50 0.98
CA ARG A 122 -4.44 -10.64 2.37
C ARG A 122 -3.44 -9.55 2.69
N PHE A 123 -3.49 -9.03 3.90
CA PHE A 123 -2.52 -8.07 4.41
C PHE A 123 -2.21 -8.34 5.88
N GLU A 124 -1.05 -7.85 6.32
CA GLU A 124 -0.67 -7.85 7.73
C GLU A 124 0.14 -6.59 8.03
N VAL A 125 0.00 -6.08 9.26
CA VAL A 125 0.79 -4.98 9.82
C VAL A 125 1.55 -5.54 11.03
N SER A 126 2.84 -5.27 11.12
CA SER A 126 3.69 -5.67 12.25
C SER A 126 4.51 -4.48 12.75
N GLU A 127 4.71 -4.42 14.07
CA GLU A 127 5.69 -3.51 14.66
C GLU A 127 7.11 -4.05 14.43
N LEU A 128 8.06 -3.14 14.27
CA LEU A 128 9.48 -3.43 14.10
C LEU A 128 10.13 -3.68 15.45
N GLY A 129 10.98 -4.70 15.50
CA GLY A 129 11.90 -4.87 16.62
C GLY A 129 12.91 -3.71 16.69
N GLU A 130 13.45 -3.46 17.89
CA GLU A 130 14.32 -2.33 18.26
C GLU A 130 15.56 -2.13 17.35
N HIS A 131 15.95 -3.17 16.59
CA HIS A 131 17.08 -3.14 15.64
C HIS A 131 16.72 -3.67 14.25
N ALA A 132 15.44 -3.90 13.97
CA ALA A 132 14.99 -4.43 12.70
C ALA A 132 15.11 -3.35 11.61
N ARG A 133 15.67 -3.72 10.46
CA ARG A 133 15.61 -2.87 9.27
C ARG A 133 14.23 -3.06 8.63
N ALA A 134 13.46 -1.98 8.49
CA ALA A 134 12.11 -1.99 7.91
C ALA A 134 12.03 -2.79 6.60
N SER A 135 13.00 -2.58 5.70
CA SER A 135 13.07 -3.28 4.42
C SER A 135 13.26 -4.81 4.58
N ALA A 136 14.03 -5.27 5.57
CA ALA A 136 14.21 -6.69 5.82
C ALA A 136 12.97 -7.30 6.50
N ALA A 137 12.44 -6.62 7.52
CA ALA A 137 11.26 -7.06 8.25
C ALA A 137 10.00 -7.13 7.37
N GLY A 138 9.80 -6.16 6.47
CA GLY A 138 8.69 -6.21 5.51
C GLY A 138 8.80 -7.38 4.53
N ARG A 139 10.01 -7.72 4.07
CA ARG A 139 10.22 -8.90 3.21
C ARG A 139 9.99 -10.20 3.96
N GLU A 140 10.46 -10.30 5.20
CA GLU A 140 10.23 -11.46 6.06
C GLU A 140 8.73 -11.66 6.33
N LEU A 141 8.03 -10.58 6.68
CA LEU A 141 6.58 -10.56 6.85
C LEU A 141 5.84 -11.09 5.61
N LEU A 142 6.19 -10.57 4.43
CA LEU A 142 5.61 -11.03 3.17
C LEU A 142 5.91 -12.50 2.87
N CYS A 143 7.17 -12.94 3.05
CA CYS A 143 7.54 -14.34 2.82
C CYS A 143 6.79 -15.28 3.77
N ARG A 144 6.59 -14.90 5.04
CA ARG A 144 5.77 -15.68 5.98
C ARG A 144 4.32 -15.78 5.51
N MET A 145 3.68 -14.65 5.20
CA MET A 145 2.30 -14.64 4.71
C MET A 145 2.13 -15.48 3.43
N ALA A 146 3.09 -15.38 2.50
CA ALA A 146 3.03 -16.12 1.26
C ALA A 146 3.31 -17.62 1.44
N ALA A 147 4.19 -18.00 2.37
CA ALA A 147 4.44 -19.40 2.72
C ALA A 147 3.15 -20.10 3.18
N GLU A 148 2.34 -19.42 4.00
CA GLU A 148 1.03 -19.92 4.44
C GLU A 148 0.04 -20.10 3.28
N VAL A 149 0.04 -19.16 2.33
CA VAL A 149 -0.85 -19.20 1.15
C VAL A 149 -0.44 -20.28 0.15
N LEU A 150 0.86 -20.44 -0.08
CA LEU A 150 1.43 -21.36 -1.08
C LEU A 150 1.62 -22.78 -0.53
N GLY A 151 1.68 -22.94 0.80
CA GLY A 151 2.00 -24.22 1.45
C GLY A 151 3.46 -24.64 1.24
N VAL A 152 4.37 -23.67 1.19
CA VAL A 152 5.82 -23.87 1.00
C VAL A 152 6.60 -23.32 2.19
N SER A 153 7.91 -23.60 2.25
CA SER A 153 8.76 -22.99 3.28
C SER A 153 9.07 -21.54 2.94
N GLY A 154 8.92 -20.63 3.91
CA GLY A 154 9.29 -19.22 3.74
C GLY A 154 10.78 -19.01 3.42
N ALA A 155 11.65 -19.96 3.77
CA ALA A 155 13.07 -19.91 3.44
C ALA A 155 13.37 -20.10 1.94
N GLU A 156 12.40 -20.59 1.18
CA GLU A 156 12.49 -20.79 -0.27
C GLU A 156 11.98 -19.57 -1.04
N LEU A 157 11.33 -18.65 -0.34
CA LEU A 157 10.73 -17.45 -0.91
C LEU A 157 11.68 -16.25 -0.82
N SER A 158 11.72 -15.48 -1.89
CA SER A 158 12.48 -14.23 -1.98
C SER A 158 11.61 -13.10 -2.55
N VAL A 159 11.90 -11.88 -2.10
CA VAL A 159 11.32 -10.66 -2.68
C VAL A 159 12.35 -9.97 -3.53
N GLU A 160 12.09 -9.92 -4.83
CA GLU A 160 12.99 -9.36 -5.83
C GLU A 160 12.45 -8.06 -6.41
N ARG A 161 13.34 -7.10 -6.63
CA ARG A 161 13.05 -5.85 -7.34
C ARG A 161 14.07 -5.67 -8.44
N ARG A 162 13.62 -5.50 -9.68
CA ARG A 162 14.53 -5.22 -10.81
C ARG A 162 14.76 -3.71 -10.90
N PRO A 163 16.00 -3.26 -11.19
CA PRO A 163 16.26 -1.86 -11.47
C PRO A 163 15.39 -1.37 -12.64
N SER A 164 14.79 -0.20 -12.48
CA SER A 164 14.02 0.50 -13.50
C SER A 164 14.30 2.01 -13.41
N PRO A 165 15.04 2.58 -14.37
CA PRO A 165 15.28 4.02 -14.42
C PRO A 165 14.01 4.87 -14.59
N ALA A 166 12.90 4.24 -14.99
CA ALA A 166 11.60 4.90 -15.14
C ALA A 166 10.81 4.98 -13.81
N SER A 167 11.21 4.23 -12.76
CA SER A 167 10.60 4.33 -11.43
C SER A 167 11.20 5.48 -10.63
N TYR A 168 10.38 6.12 -9.79
CA TYR A 168 10.83 7.21 -8.91
C TYR A 168 11.95 6.77 -7.94
N ASP A 169 11.92 5.52 -7.49
CA ASP A 169 12.91 4.95 -6.56
C ASP A 169 13.96 4.09 -7.27
N GLY A 170 13.93 4.05 -8.61
CA GLY A 170 14.88 3.31 -9.43
C GLY A 170 14.60 1.81 -9.54
N PHE A 171 13.45 1.31 -9.05
CA PHE A 171 13.12 -0.11 -9.06
C PHE A 171 11.66 -0.38 -9.48
N GLU A 172 11.44 -1.50 -10.17
CA GLU A 172 10.09 -2.03 -10.41
C GLU A 172 9.37 -2.39 -9.10
N PRO A 173 8.03 -2.53 -9.14
CA PRO A 173 7.28 -3.13 -8.05
C PRO A 173 7.86 -4.50 -7.63
N PRO A 174 7.78 -4.85 -6.33
CA PRO A 174 8.32 -6.09 -5.82
C PRO A 174 7.63 -7.30 -6.44
N ARG A 175 8.41 -8.36 -6.68
CA ARG A 175 7.92 -9.68 -7.08
C ARG A 175 8.31 -10.72 -6.05
N LEU A 176 7.39 -11.63 -5.78
CA LEU A 176 7.64 -12.79 -4.94
C LEU A 176 8.07 -13.98 -5.81
N CYS A 177 9.23 -14.54 -5.50
CA CYS A 177 9.80 -15.69 -6.17
C CYS A 177 9.92 -16.89 -5.22
N ASP A 178 9.68 -18.10 -5.73
CA ASP A 178 10.02 -19.38 -5.10
C ASP A 178 11.26 -19.94 -5.80
N ARG A 179 12.38 -20.05 -5.08
CA ARG A 179 13.70 -20.45 -5.62
C ARG A 179 14.05 -19.74 -6.95
N GLY A 180 13.76 -18.44 -7.03
CA GLY A 180 14.03 -17.58 -8.19
C GLY A 180 12.97 -17.61 -9.30
N VAL A 181 11.89 -18.39 -9.14
CA VAL A 181 10.77 -18.46 -10.09
C VAL A 181 9.60 -17.61 -9.58
N PRO A 182 9.03 -16.67 -10.35
CA PRO A 182 7.89 -15.89 -9.92
C PRO A 182 6.69 -16.76 -9.54
N THR A 183 6.12 -16.51 -8.36
CA THR A 183 5.01 -17.30 -7.79
C THR A 183 3.65 -17.04 -8.43
N GLY A 184 3.51 -15.93 -9.17
CA GLY A 184 2.24 -15.46 -9.71
C GLY A 184 1.36 -14.68 -8.72
N LEU A 185 1.72 -14.64 -7.43
CA LEU A 185 1.10 -13.72 -6.47
C LEU A 185 1.59 -12.29 -6.73
N ASP A 186 0.67 -11.34 -6.77
CA ASP A 186 1.00 -9.92 -6.71
C ASP A 186 1.20 -9.50 -5.26
N VAL A 187 2.18 -8.64 -5.01
CA VAL A 187 2.62 -8.30 -3.64
C VAL A 187 2.91 -6.82 -3.48
N SER A 188 2.63 -6.25 -2.32
CA SER A 188 2.96 -4.86 -1.97
C SER A 188 3.58 -4.79 -0.57
N LEU A 189 4.53 -3.87 -0.41
CA LEU A 189 5.23 -3.61 0.85
C LEU A 189 5.15 -2.13 1.19
N SER A 190 5.03 -1.82 2.48
CA SER A 190 5.12 -0.47 3.01
C SER A 190 5.75 -0.49 4.40
N HIS A 191 6.28 0.65 4.82
CA HIS A 191 6.75 0.86 6.17
C HIS A 191 6.66 2.33 6.51
N ASP A 192 6.47 2.63 7.78
CA ASP A 192 6.51 3.99 8.31
C ASP A 192 6.75 3.93 9.82
N GLY A 193 7.63 4.80 10.32
CA GLY A 193 8.10 4.76 11.71
C GLY A 193 8.43 3.34 12.18
N ARG A 194 7.69 2.86 13.19
CA ARG A 194 7.88 1.54 13.79
C ARG A 194 7.09 0.43 13.12
N TYR A 195 6.32 0.69 12.06
CA TYR A 195 5.47 -0.32 11.44
C TYR A 195 5.95 -0.71 10.05
N VAL A 196 5.78 -2.00 9.74
CA VAL A 196 5.84 -2.54 8.39
C VAL A 196 4.50 -3.17 8.04
N ALA A 197 4.13 -3.13 6.77
CA ALA A 197 2.98 -3.87 6.28
C ALA A 197 3.29 -4.56 4.96
N ALA A 198 2.69 -5.73 4.79
CA ALA A 198 2.75 -6.50 3.57
C ALA A 198 1.34 -6.84 3.09
N ALA A 199 1.15 -6.91 1.78
CA ALA A 199 -0.08 -7.37 1.16
C ALA A 199 0.22 -8.31 0.00
N LEU A 200 -0.67 -9.27 -0.24
CA LEU A 200 -0.61 -10.18 -1.38
C LEU A 200 -2.00 -10.45 -1.96
N ALA A 201 -2.06 -10.71 -3.26
CA ALA A 201 -3.25 -11.14 -3.98
C ALA A 201 -2.92 -12.12 -5.09
N GLY A 202 -3.88 -12.97 -5.43
CA GLY A 202 -3.73 -13.97 -6.47
C GLY A 202 -4.31 -15.31 -6.05
N ARG A 203 -4.43 -16.21 -7.02
CA ARG A 203 -4.80 -17.60 -6.77
C ARG A 203 -3.55 -18.46 -6.76
N ARG A 204 -3.61 -19.57 -6.03
CA ARG A 204 -2.70 -20.70 -6.23
C ARG A 204 -2.86 -21.15 -7.69
N GLY A 205 -1.76 -21.12 -8.46
CA GLY A 205 -1.69 -21.74 -9.79
C GLY A 205 -1.87 -23.24 -9.72
#